data_AF-A0A496Z1X6-F1
#
_entry.id   AF-A0A496Z1X6-F1
#
_cell.length_a   1.000
_cell.length_b   1.000
_cell.length_c   1.000
_cell.angle_alpha   90.00
_cell.angle_beta   90.00
_cell.angle_gamma   90.00
#
_symmetry.space_group_name_H-M   'P 1'
#
loop_
_entity.id
_entity.type
_entity.pdbx_description
1 polymer ?
#
loop_
_entity_poly.entity_id
_entity_poly.type
_entity_poly.pdbx_seq_one_letter_code
_entity_poly.pdbx_strand_id
1 'polypeptide(L)'
;MAHEQPINLDAIAAGAGFEIAGKVFQKSEKKDVNWITKSLGVLQEQGVYAFFLYLKAQNKHVTEALSEHAASLLGQQGINILGSGDILDEIRGGLAKDIDKLLLGHSVLTQALIYARYHAKALPDSKAPTGEEDTP
;
A
#
# COMPACT_ATOMS: atom_id res chain seq x y z
N MET A 1 2.71 -35.71 6.31
CA MET A 1 2.34 -34.44 6.96
C MET A 1 2.67 -33.36 5.95
N ALA A 2 1.67 -32.64 5.42
CA ALA A 2 1.95 -31.55 4.49
C ALA A 2 2.70 -30.45 5.26
N HIS A 3 3.94 -30.15 4.86
CA HIS A 3 4.65 -28.97 5.34
C HIS A 3 3.97 -27.76 4.71
N GLU A 4 3.05 -27.15 5.45
CA GLU A 4 2.52 -25.84 5.10
C GLU A 4 3.69 -24.84 5.23
N GLN A 5 4.15 -24.31 4.10
CA GLN A 5 5.24 -23.33 4.08
C GLN A 5 4.75 -22.06 4.78
N PRO A 6 5.51 -21.49 5.74
CA PRO A 6 5.11 -20.27 6.39
C PRO A 6 5.03 -19.12 5.39
N ILE A 7 3.95 -18.35 5.44
CA ILE A 7 3.74 -17.17 4.59
C ILE A 7 4.77 -16.10 4.93
N ASN A 8 5.46 -15.60 3.90
CA ASN A 8 6.37 -14.47 4.01
C ASN A 8 5.61 -13.15 3.78
N LEU A 9 5.19 -12.51 4.86
CA LEU A 9 4.46 -11.24 4.82
C LEU A 9 5.28 -10.09 4.23
N ASP A 10 6.61 -10.11 4.40
CA ASP A 10 7.50 -9.09 3.85
C ASP A 10 7.55 -9.17 2.31
N ALA A 11 7.63 -10.39 1.77
CA ALA A 11 7.56 -10.60 0.32
C ALA A 11 6.21 -10.16 -0.27
N ILE A 12 5.10 -10.42 0.43
CA ILE A 12 3.76 -9.96 0.03
C ILE A 12 3.70 -8.42 0.05
N ALA A 13 4.18 -7.80 1.13
CA ALA A 13 4.23 -6.34 1.26
C ALA A 13 5.10 -5.69 0.18
N ALA A 14 6.25 -6.29 -0.15
CA ALA A 14 7.13 -5.83 -1.22
C ALA A 14 6.43 -5.90 -2.58
N GLY A 15 5.74 -7.00 -2.88
CA GLY A 15 4.95 -7.14 -4.10
C GLY A 15 3.85 -6.06 -4.20
N ALA A 16 3.08 -5.86 -3.13
CA ALA A 16 2.07 -4.81 -3.09
C ALA A 16 2.68 -3.40 -3.24
N GLY A 17 3.82 -3.15 -2.59
CA GLY A 17 4.54 -1.88 -2.72
C GLY A 17 5.02 -1.61 -4.14
N PHE A 18 5.51 -2.65 -4.84
CA PHE A 18 5.85 -2.57 -6.25
C PHE A 18 4.63 -2.25 -7.12
N GLU A 19 3.49 -2.90 -6.88
CA GLU A 19 2.27 -2.63 -7.65
C GLU A 19 1.74 -1.21 -7.42
N ILE A 20 1.68 -0.77 -6.16
CA ILE A 20 1.28 0.59 -5.81
C ILE A 20 2.19 1.59 -6.53
N ALA A 21 3.50 1.37 -6.50
CA ALA A 21 4.42 2.28 -7.16
C ALA A 21 4.30 2.24 -8.69
N GLY A 22 4.33 1.06 -9.30
CA GLY A 22 4.40 0.90 -10.76
C GLY A 22 3.07 1.13 -11.48
N LYS A 23 1.93 0.80 -10.88
CA LYS A 23 0.60 0.96 -11.49
C LYS A 23 0.02 2.34 -11.23
N VAL A 24 0.29 2.93 -10.06
CA VAL A 24 -0.24 4.25 -9.69
C VAL A 24 0.70 5.37 -10.14
N PHE A 25 2.01 5.14 -10.20
CA PHE A 25 3.03 6.16 -10.52
C PHE A 25 3.93 5.72 -11.69
N GLN A 26 3.69 6.28 -12.87
CA GLN A 26 4.47 5.92 -14.07
C GLN A 26 5.85 6.61 -14.13
N LYS A 27 6.05 7.67 -13.34
CA LYS A 27 7.32 8.41 -13.21
C LYS A 27 7.49 8.86 -11.75
N SER A 28 8.73 9.12 -11.34
CA SER A 28 8.98 9.80 -10.07
C SER A 28 8.48 11.25 -10.19
N GLU A 29 7.29 11.51 -9.66
CA GLU A 29 6.80 12.85 -9.42
C GLU A 29 6.76 13.16 -7.93
N LYS A 30 7.23 14.35 -7.54
CA LYS A 30 7.21 14.79 -6.13
C LYS A 30 5.81 14.73 -5.51
N LYS A 31 4.76 14.94 -6.30
CA LYS A 31 3.36 14.90 -5.84
C LYS A 31 2.94 13.48 -5.42
N ASP A 32 3.45 12.46 -6.10
CA ASP A 32 3.07 11.06 -5.94
C ASP A 32 3.72 10.45 -4.70
N VAL A 33 5.03 10.69 -4.54
CA VAL A 33 5.77 10.35 -3.32
C VAL A 33 5.16 11.04 -2.09
N ASN A 34 4.63 12.27 -2.25
CA ASN A 34 3.97 13.01 -1.18
C ASN A 34 2.66 12.34 -0.74
N TRP A 35 1.87 11.78 -1.66
CA TRP A 35 0.65 11.05 -1.32
C TRP A 35 0.95 9.78 -0.52
N ILE A 36 1.94 8.99 -0.94
CA ILE A 36 2.36 7.80 -0.18
C ILE A 36 2.86 8.22 1.21
N THR A 37 3.67 9.29 1.29
CA THR A 37 4.25 9.76 2.56
C THR A 37 3.18 10.24 3.54
N LYS A 38 2.20 11.01 3.08
CA LYS A 38 1.08 11.47 3.92
C LYS A 38 0.22 10.31 4.40
N SER A 39 -0.12 9.39 3.48
CA SER A 39 -0.96 8.24 3.82
C SER A 39 -0.27 7.31 4.81
N LEU A 40 1.03 7.09 4.64
CA LEU A 40 1.86 6.34 5.60
C LEU A 40 1.90 7.02 6.98
N GLY A 41 2.04 8.35 7.03
CA GLY A 41 1.99 9.09 8.30
C GLY A 41 0.65 8.92 9.03
N VAL A 42 -0.47 9.05 8.30
CA VAL A 42 -1.81 8.81 8.87
C VAL A 42 -1.93 7.38 9.39
N LEU A 43 -1.46 6.38 8.64
CA LEU A 43 -1.52 4.99 9.07
C LEU A 43 -0.73 4.76 10.36
N GLN A 44 0.52 5.24 10.42
CA GLN A 44 1.41 5.03 11.55
C GLN A 44 0.96 5.76 12.83
N GLU A 45 0.40 6.95 12.69
CA GLU A 45 0.01 7.78 13.83
C GLU A 45 -1.43 7.55 14.28
N GLN A 46 -2.34 7.28 13.34
CA GLN A 46 -3.79 7.28 13.58
C GLN A 46 -4.46 5.92 13.30
N GLY A 47 -3.71 4.95 12.76
CA GLY A 47 -4.17 3.57 12.55
C GLY A 47 -4.95 3.33 11.26
N VAL A 48 -5.38 2.08 11.08
CA VAL A 48 -5.94 1.55 9.82
C VAL A 48 -7.24 2.26 9.42
N TYR A 49 -8.16 2.50 10.36
CA TYR A 49 -9.43 3.16 10.05
C TYR A 49 -9.21 4.60 9.55
N ALA A 50 -8.37 5.37 10.25
CA ALA A 50 -8.05 6.75 9.87
C ALA A 50 -7.36 6.81 8.50
N PHE A 51 -6.48 5.85 8.20
CA PHE A 51 -5.84 5.71 6.89
C PHE A 51 -6.85 5.58 5.75
N PHE A 52 -7.78 4.62 5.82
CA PHE A 52 -8.78 4.44 4.76
C PHE A 52 -9.78 5.61 4.68
N LEU A 53 -10.15 6.18 5.83
CA LEU A 53 -11.02 7.36 5.86
C LEU A 53 -10.34 8.58 5.21
N TYR A 54 -9.04 8.78 5.50
CA TYR A 54 -8.24 9.83 4.89
C TYR A 54 -8.18 9.68 3.37
N LEU A 55 -7.92 8.48 2.86
CA LEU A 55 -7.87 8.22 1.41
C LEU A 55 -9.23 8.50 0.74
N LYS A 56 -10.33 8.05 1.35
CA LYS A 56 -11.70 8.31 0.87
C LYS A 56 -12.00 9.81 0.83
N ALA A 57 -11.56 10.57 1.84
CA ALA A 57 -11.79 12.01 1.94
C ALA A 57 -11.02 12.85 0.91
N GLN A 58 -9.86 12.38 0.42
CA GLN A 58 -9.09 13.12 -0.59
C GLN A 58 -9.80 13.21 -1.94
N ASN A 59 -10.66 12.22 -2.28
CA ASN A 59 -11.42 12.15 -3.52
C ASN A 59 -10.55 12.41 -4.77
N LYS A 60 -9.45 11.68 -4.88
CA LYS A 60 -8.49 11.73 -6.00
C LYS A 60 -8.23 10.32 -6.52
N HIS A 61 -8.00 10.21 -7.82
CA HIS A 61 -7.67 8.93 -8.47
C HIS A 61 -6.48 8.21 -7.80
N VAL A 62 -5.43 8.95 -7.42
CA VAL A 62 -4.26 8.39 -6.72
C VAL A 62 -4.63 7.77 -5.37
N THR A 63 -5.50 8.41 -4.59
CA THR A 63 -5.87 7.91 -3.26
C THR A 63 -6.91 6.80 -3.32
N GLU A 64 -7.74 6.79 -4.36
CA GLU A 64 -8.65 5.70 -4.68
C GLU A 64 -7.87 4.44 -5.06
N ALA A 65 -6.93 4.53 -5.99
CA ALA A 65 -6.05 3.42 -6.35
C ALA A 65 -5.24 2.91 -5.16
N LEU A 66 -4.73 3.81 -4.31
CA LEU A 66 -4.02 3.43 -3.09
C LEU A 66 -4.93 2.67 -2.10
N SER A 67 -6.19 3.11 -1.98
CA SER A 67 -7.20 2.44 -1.15
C SER A 67 -7.54 1.05 -1.68
N GLU A 68 -7.71 0.90 -2.99
CA GLU A 68 -8.00 -0.39 -3.63
C GLU A 68 -6.85 -1.38 -3.44
N HIS A 69 -5.61 -0.97 -3.71
CA HIS A 69 -4.44 -1.83 -3.51
C HIS A 69 -4.24 -2.21 -2.03
N ALA A 70 -4.46 -1.27 -1.11
CA ALA A 70 -4.40 -1.55 0.32
C ALA A 70 -5.48 -2.55 0.74
N ALA A 71 -6.72 -2.39 0.28
CA ALA A 71 -7.81 -3.31 0.57
C ALA A 71 -7.54 -4.71 -0.03
N SER A 72 -7.06 -4.76 -1.27
CA SER A 72 -6.67 -6.02 -1.94
C SER A 72 -5.57 -6.76 -1.19
N LEU A 73 -4.59 -6.03 -0.63
CA LEU A 73 -3.54 -6.62 0.19
C LEU A 73 -4.11 -7.26 1.46
N LEU A 74 -5.06 -6.60 2.14
CA LEU A 74 -5.71 -7.14 3.34
C LEU A 74 -6.62 -8.35 3.03
N GLY A 75 -7.18 -8.42 1.82
CA GLY A 75 -7.96 -9.54 1.32
C GLY A 75 -7.15 -10.67 0.68
N GLN A 76 -5.83 -10.50 0.51
CA GLN A 76 -4.99 -11.47 -0.18
C GLN A 76 -4.87 -12.80 0.60
N GLN A 77 -4.73 -13.91 -0.14
CA GLN A 77 -4.47 -15.22 0.46
C GLN A 77 -3.24 -15.17 1.37
N GLY A 78 -3.42 -15.64 2.60
CA GLY A 78 -2.41 -15.61 3.65
C GLY A 78 -2.53 -14.46 4.66
N ILE A 79 -3.30 -13.43 4.34
CA ILE A 79 -3.71 -12.39 5.29
C ILE A 79 -5.21 -12.56 5.57
N ASN A 80 -6.05 -12.43 4.54
CA ASN A 80 -7.50 -12.66 4.57
C ASN A 80 -8.21 -12.07 5.81
N ILE A 81 -7.97 -10.80 6.10
CA ILE A 81 -8.54 -10.08 7.25
C ILE A 81 -9.61 -9.06 6.87
N LEU A 82 -9.95 -8.98 5.59
CA LEU A 82 -10.96 -8.09 5.05
C LEU A 82 -11.96 -8.86 4.19
N GLY A 83 -13.26 -8.59 4.38
CA GLY A 83 -14.33 -9.20 3.60
C GLY A 83 -14.64 -8.44 2.30
N SER A 84 -15.74 -8.84 1.65
CA SER A 84 -16.27 -8.19 0.46
C SER A 84 -17.39 -7.20 0.85
N GLY A 85 -17.02 -5.96 1.16
CA GLY A 85 -17.94 -4.90 1.60
C GLY A 85 -17.35 -3.50 1.46
N ASP A 86 -18.07 -2.46 1.94
CA ASP A 86 -17.46 -1.12 2.06
C ASP A 86 -16.30 -1.19 3.05
N ILE A 87 -15.13 -0.70 2.63
CA ILE A 87 -13.88 -0.81 3.37
C ILE A 87 -13.97 -0.24 4.79
N LEU A 88 -14.70 0.86 5.00
CA LEU A 88 -14.81 1.48 6.33
C LEU A 88 -15.72 0.67 7.24
N ASP A 89 -16.78 0.07 6.69
CA ASP A 89 -17.67 -0.81 7.43
C ASP A 89 -16.97 -2.13 7.80
N GLU A 90 -16.18 -2.71 6.90
CA GLU A 90 -15.36 -3.90 7.17
C GLU A 90 -14.34 -3.63 8.29
N ILE A 91 -13.66 -2.47 8.25
CA ILE A 91 -12.70 -2.12 9.29
C ILE A 91 -13.39 -1.90 10.64
N ARG A 92 -14.48 -1.12 10.68
CA ARG A 92 -15.20 -0.82 11.93
C ARG A 92 -15.94 -2.03 12.51
N GLY A 93 -16.55 -2.82 11.63
CA GLY A 93 -17.45 -3.90 11.98
C GLY A 93 -16.74 -5.24 12.21
N GLY A 94 -15.61 -5.45 11.55
CA GLY A 94 -14.81 -6.67 11.61
C GLY A 94 -13.42 -6.42 12.20
N LEU A 95 -12.54 -5.75 11.45
CA LEU A 95 -11.10 -5.67 11.78
C LEU A 95 -10.83 -5.04 13.16
N ALA A 96 -11.52 -3.95 13.49
CA ALA A 96 -11.36 -3.24 14.75
C ALA A 96 -11.83 -4.03 15.98
N LYS A 97 -12.56 -5.13 15.79
CA LYS A 97 -13.00 -6.02 16.89
C LYS A 97 -12.00 -7.14 17.17
N ASP A 98 -11.01 -7.33 16.31
CA ASP A 98 -9.98 -8.37 16.43
C ASP A 98 -8.60 -7.70 16.42
N ILE A 99 -8.02 -7.54 17.62
CA ILE A 99 -6.78 -6.78 17.80
C ILE A 99 -5.61 -7.39 17.04
N ASP A 100 -5.54 -8.71 16.95
CA ASP A 100 -4.43 -9.40 16.28
C ASP A 100 -4.49 -9.16 14.77
N LYS A 101 -5.69 -9.25 14.18
CA LYS A 101 -5.89 -8.90 12.77
C LYS A 101 -5.65 -7.42 12.51
N LEU A 102 -6.06 -6.54 13.42
CA LEU A 102 -5.83 -5.10 13.29
C LEU A 102 -4.34 -4.78 13.29
N LEU A 103 -3.57 -5.36 14.22
CA LEU A 103 -2.11 -5.20 14.30
C LEU A 103 -1.39 -5.79 13.09
N LEU A 104 -1.85 -6.96 12.61
CA LEU A 104 -1.34 -7.56 11.38
C LEU A 104 -1.58 -6.64 10.17
N GLY A 105 -2.81 -6.17 9.98
CA GLY A 105 -3.18 -5.27 8.89
C GLY A 105 -2.40 -3.96 8.94
N HIS A 106 -2.25 -3.36 10.12
CA HIS A 106 -1.40 -2.18 10.32
C HIS A 106 0.06 -2.45 9.90
N SER A 107 0.63 -3.57 10.33
CA SER A 107 2.04 -3.92 10.08
C SER A 107 2.30 -4.15 8.59
N VAL A 108 1.44 -4.94 7.94
CA VAL A 108 1.56 -5.27 6.51
C VAL A 108 1.37 -4.04 5.62
N LEU A 109 0.35 -3.21 5.91
CA LEU A 109 0.14 -1.96 5.17
C LEU A 109 1.30 -0.99 5.34
N THR A 110 1.83 -0.87 6.56
CA THR A 110 3.00 -0.01 6.84
C THR A 110 4.18 -0.43 5.99
N GLN A 111 4.49 -1.73 5.97
CA GLN A 111 5.61 -2.26 5.19
C GLN A 111 5.40 -2.05 3.68
N ALA A 112 4.19 -2.31 3.17
CA ALA A 112 3.87 -2.11 1.76
C ALA A 112 4.01 -0.64 1.32
N LEU A 113 3.55 0.30 2.15
CA LEU A 113 3.69 1.74 1.86
C LEU A 113 5.14 2.23 1.97
N ILE A 114 5.95 1.64 2.86
CA ILE A 114 7.39 1.92 2.91
C ILE A 114 8.05 1.49 1.60
N TYR A 115 7.77 0.27 1.13
CA TYR A 115 8.29 -0.21 -0.14
C TYR A 115 7.78 0.59 -1.34
N ALA A 116 6.49 0.93 -1.36
CA ALA A 116 5.92 1.81 -2.39
C ALA A 116 6.65 3.16 -2.45
N ARG A 117 6.95 3.76 -1.29
CA ARG A 117 7.69 5.02 -1.20
C ARG A 117 9.10 4.91 -1.76
N TYR A 118 9.82 3.83 -1.46
CA TYR A 118 11.17 3.61 -1.98
C TYR A 118 11.16 3.29 -3.48
N HIS A 119 10.21 2.48 -3.96
CA HIS A 119 10.02 2.24 -5.39
C HIS A 119 9.71 3.52 -6.14
N ALA A 120 8.78 4.35 -5.64
CA ALA A 120 8.42 5.61 -6.28
C ALA A 120 9.62 6.59 -6.36
N LYS A 121 10.52 6.57 -5.36
CA LYS A 121 11.77 7.35 -5.37
C LYS A 121 12.83 6.80 -6.32
N ALA A 122 12.78 5.51 -6.63
CA ALA A 122 13.72 4.84 -7.54
C ALA A 122 13.29 4.90 -9.01
N LEU A 123 12.04 5.31 -9.29
CA LEU A 123 11.58 5.55 -10.65
C LEU A 123 12.43 6.67 -11.29
N PRO A 124 12.68 6.59 -12.61
CA PRO A 124 13.38 7.65 -13.32
C PRO A 124 12.65 8.98 -13.12
N ASP A 125 13.43 10.02 -12.80
CA ASP A 125 12.89 11.36 -12.59
C ASP A 125 12.19 11.83 -13.85
N SER A 126 10.99 12.40 -13.69
CA SER A 126 10.25 12.98 -14.81
C SER A 126 11.01 14.11 -15.55
N LYS A 127 12.15 14.57 -15.01
CA LYS A 127 13.00 15.64 -15.55
C LYS A 127 14.35 15.16 -16.09
N ALA A 128 14.68 13.87 -16.00
CA ALA A 128 15.93 13.38 -16.57
C ALA A 128 15.82 13.40 -18.11
N PRO A 129 16.81 13.94 -18.85
CA PRO A 129 16.89 13.70 -20.28
C PRO A 129 17.07 12.19 -20.48
N THR A 130 16.24 11.60 -21.34
CA THR A 130 16.44 10.25 -21.85
C THR A 130 17.80 10.22 -22.54
N GLY A 131 18.83 9.79 -21.81
CA GLY A 131 20.18 9.66 -22.33
C GLY A 131 20.19 8.62 -23.44
N GLU A 132 20.62 9.07 -24.61
CA GLU A 132 20.98 8.23 -25.75
C GLU A 132 22.04 7.21 -25.31
N GLU A 133 21.85 5.95 -25.71
CA GLU A 133 22.88 4.92 -25.68
C GLU A 133 24.01 5.33 -26.63
N ASP A 134 25.07 5.93 -26.09
CA ASP A 134 26.37 5.90 -26.74
C ASP A 134 27.12 4.66 -26.25
N THR A 135 27.09 3.63 -27.08
CA THR A 135 27.92 2.42 -26.92
C THR A 135 29.22 2.66 -27.69
N PRO A 136 30.40 2.43 -27.09
CA PRO A 136 31.69 2.61 -27.76
C PRO A 136 31.94 1.59 -28.88
#